data_AF-A0A6P8FHN4-F1
#
_entry.id   AF-A0A6P8FHN4-F1
#
_cell.length_a   1.000
_cell.length_b   1.000
_cell.length_c   1.000
_cell.angle_alpha   90.00
_cell.angle_beta   90.00
_cell.angle_gamma   90.00
#
_symmetry.space_group_name_H-M   'P 1'
#
loop_
_entity.id
_entity.type
_entity.pdbx_description
1 polymer ?
#
loop_
_entity_poly.entity_id
_entity_poly.type
_entity_poly.pdbx_seq_one_letter_code
_entity_poly.pdbx_strand_id
1 'polypeptide(L)'
;MALQEKLQLRQTNENVVRAQAELILDLTEEVRRLRRADEELQQKNQHIADLQQEVTRLTEGPLLQKNQHIADPQQEVTHLREGPLLQKDLHVSGIQQDDTQQHNPDLQQEVTRLREEPPEWEEPPAEAGTTFMEMETTHESLQTCRSELLYSKGDEPDNSKDNDELANAENKLIAALEKTNQALMDELEEARTNHKMSSGALCSMRRALSVKEKELLTVKTELEDLKKELKDRMTQLQAMSRKFSCLRDGKMRDELMMTLEKENYSLRQLVVKLQVGSSQREQGVVKMSRQVCELEEEARVDRLLKSRLRREAQEREEVMKKLQVHINSTQVSLEQLQSKYERLRVKVIQAVYSAPGTQPPQKEISDADIYLTMQKIIDDRSQFFQRLVQKGDKVPSLAINDAPNFRSTPAGKKGTTA
;
A
#
# COMPACT_ATOMS: atom_id res chain seq x y z
N MET A 1 -60.16 15.04 -5.96
CA MET A 1 -59.02 14.55 -5.15
C MET A 1 -58.17 13.54 -5.92
N ALA A 2 -58.70 12.41 -6.40
CA ALA A 2 -57.91 11.37 -7.09
C ALA A 2 -57.11 11.83 -8.35
N LEU A 3 -57.61 12.82 -9.09
CA LEU A 3 -56.91 13.37 -10.28
C LEU A 3 -55.68 14.21 -9.91
N GLN A 4 -55.73 14.88 -8.76
CA GLN A 4 -54.65 15.75 -8.28
C GLN A 4 -53.51 14.93 -7.68
N GLU A 5 -53.82 13.85 -6.97
CA GLU A 5 -52.82 12.87 -6.51
C GLU A 5 -52.12 12.19 -7.69
N LYS A 6 -52.86 11.77 -8.73
CA LYS A 6 -52.24 11.21 -9.95
C LYS A 6 -51.30 12.20 -10.64
N LEU A 7 -51.65 13.49 -10.67
CA LEU A 7 -50.80 14.52 -11.28
C LEU A 7 -49.52 14.74 -10.47
N GLN A 8 -49.63 14.79 -9.13
CA GLN A 8 -48.46 14.90 -8.24
C GLN A 8 -47.54 13.68 -8.37
N LEU A 9 -48.09 12.46 -8.40
CA LEU A 9 -47.30 11.23 -8.55
C LEU A 9 -46.58 11.18 -9.90
N ARG A 10 -47.20 11.71 -10.96
CA ARG A 10 -46.57 11.82 -12.28
C ARG A 10 -45.40 12.81 -12.25
N GLN A 11 -45.58 13.97 -11.62
CA GLN A 11 -44.52 14.97 -11.48
C GLN A 11 -43.35 14.45 -10.65
N THR A 12 -43.61 13.74 -9.54
CA THR A 12 -42.54 13.13 -8.74
C THR A 12 -41.78 12.08 -9.54
N ASN A 13 -42.49 11.23 -10.31
CA ASN A 13 -41.84 10.23 -11.15
C ASN A 13 -41.02 10.85 -12.28
N GLU A 14 -41.52 11.89 -12.94
CA GLU A 14 -40.77 12.61 -13.98
C GLU A 14 -39.50 13.26 -13.41
N ASN A 15 -39.55 13.79 -12.19
CA ASN A 15 -38.37 14.36 -11.52
C ASN A 15 -37.36 13.28 -11.13
N VAL A 16 -37.81 12.12 -10.63
CA VAL A 16 -36.93 10.98 -10.31
C VAL A 16 -36.26 10.45 -11.57
N VAL A 17 -37.00 10.30 -12.67
CA VAL A 17 -36.44 9.85 -13.96
C VAL A 17 -35.42 10.86 -14.49
N ARG A 18 -35.68 12.17 -14.37
CA ARG A 18 -34.73 13.21 -14.78
C ARG A 18 -33.43 13.15 -13.96
N ALA A 19 -33.55 13.04 -12.64
CA ALA A 19 -32.39 12.92 -11.75
C ALA A 19 -31.59 11.64 -12.02
N GLN A 20 -32.27 10.53 -12.33
CA GLN A 20 -31.60 9.29 -12.74
C GLN A 20 -30.87 9.44 -14.08
N ALA A 21 -31.45 10.14 -15.05
CA ALA A 21 -30.81 10.39 -16.35
C ALA A 21 -29.55 11.26 -16.21
N GLU A 22 -29.59 12.29 -15.36
CA GLU A 22 -28.43 13.13 -15.03
C GLU A 22 -27.32 12.32 -14.37
N LEU A 23 -27.65 11.49 -13.37
CA LEU A 23 -26.67 10.61 -12.72
C LEU A 23 -26.03 9.62 -13.70
N ILE A 24 -26.80 9.09 -14.65
CA ILE A 24 -26.26 8.19 -15.68
C ILE A 24 -25.28 8.92 -16.61
N LEU A 25 -25.58 10.17 -16.98
CA LEU A 25 -24.67 11.00 -17.77
C LEU A 25 -23.35 11.24 -17.03
N ASP A 26 -23.42 11.66 -15.77
CA ASP A 26 -22.24 11.90 -14.93
C ASP A 26 -21.38 10.64 -14.77
N LEU A 27 -22.01 9.50 -14.50
CA LEU A 27 -21.31 8.21 -14.41
C LEU A 27 -20.67 7.82 -15.74
N THR A 28 -21.33 8.11 -16.87
CA THR A 28 -20.79 7.81 -18.20
C THR A 28 -19.56 8.68 -18.49
N GLU A 29 -19.59 9.96 -18.09
CA GLU A 29 -18.43 10.85 -18.20
C GLU A 29 -17.27 10.41 -17.32
N GLU A 30 -17.55 9.99 -16.07
CA GLU A 30 -16.51 9.49 -15.18
C GLU A 30 -15.89 8.18 -15.71
N VAL A 31 -16.68 7.27 -16.28
CA VAL A 31 -16.15 6.08 -16.96
C VAL A 31 -15.25 6.45 -18.14
N ARG A 32 -15.59 7.48 -18.93
CA ARG A 32 -14.71 7.96 -20.02
C ARG A 32 -13.42 8.58 -19.48
N ARG A 33 -13.49 9.29 -18.35
CA ARG A 33 -12.31 9.86 -17.69
C ARG A 33 -11.39 8.76 -17.16
N LEU A 34 -11.95 7.74 -16.50
CA LEU A 34 -11.19 6.59 -16.00
C LEU A 34 -10.52 5.81 -17.12
N ARG A 35 -11.18 5.62 -18.26
CA ARG A 35 -10.56 4.99 -19.45
C ARG A 35 -9.35 5.76 -19.97
N ARG A 36 -9.45 7.09 -20.08
CA ARG A 36 -8.30 7.93 -20.48
C ARG A 36 -7.13 7.81 -19.51
N ALA A 37 -7.42 7.78 -18.21
CA ALA A 37 -6.38 7.58 -17.19
C ALA A 37 -5.72 6.19 -17.29
N ASP A 38 -6.48 5.15 -17.60
CA ASP A 38 -5.96 3.79 -17.80
C ASP A 38 -5.07 3.70 -19.05
N GLU A 39 -5.46 4.35 -20.15
CA GLU A 39 -4.65 4.46 -21.37
C GLU A 39 -3.32 5.19 -21.10
N GLU A 40 -3.34 6.29 -20.33
CA GLU A 40 -2.12 7.00 -19.91
C GLU A 40 -1.21 6.14 -19.02
N LEU A 41 -1.80 5.35 -18.11
CA LEU A 41 -1.03 4.42 -17.27
C LEU A 41 -0.39 3.32 -18.11
N GLN A 42 -1.09 2.78 -19.10
CA GLN A 42 -0.52 1.79 -20.02
C GLN A 42 0.66 2.38 -20.81
N GLN A 43 0.53 3.61 -21.31
CA GLN A 43 1.64 4.29 -22.00
C GLN A 43 2.85 4.51 -21.08
N LYS A 44 2.63 4.94 -19.84
CA LYS A 44 3.70 5.12 -18.85
C LYS A 44 4.37 3.80 -18.49
N ASN A 45 3.59 2.73 -18.31
CA ASN A 45 4.13 1.40 -18.03
C ASN A 45 4.97 0.86 -19.19
N GLN A 46 4.54 1.10 -20.44
CA GLN A 46 5.35 0.76 -21.61
C GLN A 46 6.67 1.53 -21.62
N HIS A 47 6.64 2.83 -21.35
CA HIS A 47 7.86 3.63 -21.28
C HIS A 47 8.80 3.17 -20.15
N ILE A 48 8.26 2.79 -18.99
CA ILE A 48 9.05 2.21 -17.89
C ILE A 48 9.69 0.88 -18.33
N ALA A 49 8.97 0.02 -19.05
CA ALA A 49 9.51 -1.23 -19.57
C ALA A 49 10.66 -0.98 -20.56
N ASP A 50 10.50 -0.01 -21.47
CA ASP A 50 11.55 0.38 -22.43
C ASP A 50 12.80 0.91 -21.70
N LEU A 51 12.61 1.75 -20.68
CA LEU A 51 13.71 2.26 -19.84
C LEU A 51 14.39 1.15 -19.05
N GLN A 52 13.64 0.18 -18.53
CA GLN A 52 14.21 -0.99 -17.85
C GLN A 52 15.04 -1.84 -18.81
N GLN A 53 14.58 -2.03 -20.05
CA GLN A 53 15.35 -2.72 -21.09
C GLN A 53 16.63 -1.96 -21.48
N GLU A 54 16.58 -0.63 -21.50
CA GLU A 54 17.78 0.19 -21.74
C GLU A 54 18.78 0.08 -20.57
N VAL A 55 18.28 0.11 -19.33
CA VAL A 55 19.11 -0.08 -18.13
C VAL A 55 19.75 -1.46 -18.13
N THR A 56 19.02 -2.54 -18.46
CA THR A 56 19.63 -3.88 -18.55
C THR A 56 20.67 -3.93 -19.66
N ARG A 57 20.42 -3.33 -20.84
CA ARG A 57 21.40 -3.23 -21.93
C ARG A 57 22.67 -2.51 -21.51
N LEU A 58 22.53 -1.38 -20.81
CA LEU A 58 23.66 -0.58 -20.31
C LEU A 58 24.39 -1.26 -19.14
N THR A 59 23.72 -2.13 -18.39
CA THR A 59 24.31 -2.90 -17.28
C THR A 59 25.03 -4.16 -17.79
N GLU A 60 24.55 -4.79 -18.86
CA GLU A 60 25.15 -5.97 -19.48
C GLU A 60 26.31 -5.62 -20.43
N GLY A 61 26.31 -4.42 -21.03
CA GLY A 61 27.39 -3.94 -21.92
C GLY A 61 28.79 -3.94 -21.28
N PRO A 62 28.97 -3.47 -20.04
CA PRO A 62 30.25 -3.53 -19.32
C PRO A 62 30.66 -4.94 -18.87
N LEU A 63 29.70 -5.86 -18.69
CA LEU A 63 29.97 -7.22 -18.20
C LEU A 63 30.50 -8.13 -19.32
N LEU A 64 30.12 -7.90 -20.58
CA LEU A 64 30.66 -8.66 -21.72
C LEU A 64 32.10 -8.27 -22.09
N GLN A 65 32.56 -7.05 -21.76
CA GLN A 65 33.98 -6.67 -21.90
C GLN A 65 34.86 -7.18 -20.74
N LYS A 66 34.31 -7.33 -19.54
CA LYS A 66 35.06 -7.83 -18.37
C LYS A 66 35.18 -9.36 -18.33
N ASN A 67 34.27 -10.08 -18.99
CA ASN A 67 34.24 -11.55 -19.01
C ASN A 67 35.12 -12.22 -20.10
N GLN A 68 35.91 -11.47 -20.87
CA GLN A 68 36.97 -12.05 -21.72
C GLN A 68 38.28 -12.33 -20.96
N HIS A 69 38.40 -11.93 -19.68
CA HIS A 69 39.67 -12.03 -18.95
C HIS A 69 39.70 -12.98 -17.76
N ILE A 70 38.62 -13.70 -17.45
CA ILE A 70 38.64 -14.66 -16.33
C ILE A 70 37.91 -15.93 -16.75
N ALA A 71 38.64 -16.81 -17.43
CA ALA A 71 38.31 -18.23 -17.49
C ALA A 71 38.92 -18.92 -16.26
N ASP A 72 38.05 -19.38 -15.36
CA ASP A 72 38.08 -20.55 -14.44
C ASP A 72 39.41 -21.02 -13.78
N PRO A 73 39.40 -21.62 -12.55
CA PRO A 73 38.40 -22.64 -12.16
C PRO A 73 37.94 -22.73 -10.69
N GLN A 74 36.69 -23.21 -10.54
CA GLN A 74 36.21 -24.21 -9.56
C GLN A 74 36.24 -23.95 -8.03
N GLN A 75 35.18 -24.50 -7.40
CA GLN A 75 34.98 -24.83 -5.97
C GLN A 75 34.29 -23.76 -5.11
N GLU A 76 32.97 -23.88 -4.89
CA GLU A 76 32.44 -24.48 -3.64
C GLU A 76 30.90 -24.44 -3.57
N VAL A 77 30.34 -25.65 -3.49
CA VAL A 77 29.22 -26.06 -2.63
C VAL A 77 27.85 -25.38 -2.83
N THR A 78 27.05 -26.01 -3.70
CA THR A 78 25.63 -26.21 -3.44
C THR A 78 25.43 -26.99 -2.14
N HIS A 79 24.60 -26.54 -1.20
CA HIS A 79 23.65 -27.36 -0.42
C HIS A 79 22.79 -26.53 0.56
N LEU A 80 21.54 -26.98 0.72
CA LEU A 80 20.50 -26.65 1.72
C LEU A 80 19.53 -25.51 1.33
N ARG A 81 18.32 -25.76 0.79
CA ARG A 81 17.15 -26.55 1.25
C ARG A 81 16.28 -25.85 2.31
N GLU A 82 15.17 -25.27 1.82
CA GLU A 82 13.78 -25.27 2.31
C GLU A 82 13.44 -25.02 3.82
N GLY A 83 12.94 -23.80 4.10
CA GLY A 83 11.75 -23.43 4.92
C GLY A 83 11.72 -23.66 6.45
N PRO A 84 10.66 -23.26 7.19
CA PRO A 84 9.68 -22.17 7.00
C PRO A 84 9.35 -21.36 8.31
N LEU A 85 8.48 -20.35 8.19
CA LEU A 85 7.50 -19.78 9.16
C LEU A 85 7.87 -19.63 10.65
N LEU A 86 7.78 -18.40 11.18
CA LEU A 86 7.21 -18.14 12.52
C LEU A 86 6.62 -16.73 12.64
N GLN A 87 5.43 -16.70 13.22
CA GLN A 87 4.57 -15.58 13.55
C GLN A 87 4.72 -15.29 15.06
N LYS A 88 4.47 -14.03 15.47
CA LYS A 88 4.36 -13.48 16.86
C LYS A 88 5.72 -13.03 17.44
N ASP A 89 5.89 -11.84 18.04
CA ASP A 89 5.00 -11.06 18.90
C ASP A 89 5.20 -9.54 18.78
N LEU A 90 4.15 -8.80 19.13
CA LEU A 90 4.18 -7.39 19.47
C LEU A 90 5.08 -7.16 20.70
N HIS A 91 6.05 -6.25 20.58
CA HIS A 91 6.50 -5.43 21.70
C HIS A 91 6.57 -3.97 21.22
N VAL A 92 5.66 -3.17 21.77
CA VAL A 92 5.70 -1.70 21.73
C VAL A 92 6.65 -1.27 22.84
N SER A 93 7.78 -0.69 22.47
CA SER A 93 8.62 0.07 23.38
C SER A 93 9.47 1.07 22.62
N GLY A 94 9.43 2.32 23.07
CA GLY A 94 10.54 3.25 22.95
C GLY A 94 10.53 4.13 21.72
N ILE A 95 10.01 5.34 21.89
CA ILE A 95 10.44 6.51 21.13
C ILE A 95 11.93 6.69 21.41
N GLN A 96 12.77 6.45 20.40
CA GLN A 96 14.11 7.01 20.33
C GLN A 96 14.28 7.57 18.92
N GLN A 97 14.41 8.90 18.88
CA GLN A 97 14.92 9.63 17.72
C GLN A 97 16.31 9.09 17.42
N ASP A 98 16.49 8.49 16.26
CA ASP A 98 17.80 8.14 15.75
C ASP A 98 18.03 8.95 14.48
N ASP A 99 18.80 10.03 14.64
CA ASP A 99 19.36 10.84 13.55
C ASP A 99 20.38 9.99 12.79
N THR A 100 19.89 9.15 11.87
CA THR A 100 20.77 8.52 10.87
C THR A 100 20.84 9.42 9.64
N GLN A 101 21.79 10.36 9.71
CA GLN A 101 22.40 10.93 8.51
C GLN A 101 22.96 9.78 7.67
N GLN A 102 22.23 9.38 6.62
CA GLN A 102 22.79 8.60 5.53
C GLN A 102 23.87 9.45 4.85
N HIS A 103 25.11 9.24 5.28
CA HIS A 103 26.30 9.71 4.61
C HIS A 103 26.36 8.98 3.27
N ASN A 104 26.13 9.71 2.19
CA ASN A 104 26.16 9.20 0.83
C ASN A 104 27.62 9.29 0.33
N PRO A 105 28.40 8.18 0.28
CA PRO A 105 29.83 8.24 -0.04
C PRO A 105 30.09 8.64 -1.52
N ASP A 106 29.09 8.53 -2.39
CA ASP A 106 29.22 8.83 -3.81
C ASP A 106 29.29 10.33 -4.12
N LEU A 107 28.71 11.20 -3.28
CA LEU A 107 28.80 12.65 -3.47
C LEU A 107 30.15 13.24 -3.05
N GLN A 108 30.94 12.53 -2.23
CA GLN A 108 32.30 12.94 -1.87
C GLN A 108 33.33 12.55 -2.92
N GLN A 109 33.15 11.44 -3.65
CA GLN A 109 34.04 11.08 -4.75
C GLN A 109 33.91 12.04 -5.94
N GLU A 110 32.69 12.53 -6.24
CA GLU A 110 32.48 13.44 -7.37
C GLU A 110 32.98 14.88 -7.10
N VAL A 111 32.93 15.33 -5.83
CA VAL A 111 33.50 16.63 -5.42
C VAL A 111 35.03 16.59 -5.35
N THR A 112 35.64 15.41 -5.19
CA THR A 112 37.10 15.26 -5.20
C THR A 112 37.66 15.20 -6.62
N ARG A 113 36.87 14.74 -7.61
CA ARG A 113 37.28 14.70 -9.03
C ARG A 113 37.26 16.06 -9.74
N LEU A 114 36.47 17.02 -9.28
CA LEU A 114 36.46 18.38 -9.82
C LEU A 114 37.52 19.31 -9.18
N ARG A 115 38.41 18.75 -8.36
CA ARG A 115 39.58 19.41 -7.79
C ARG A 115 40.84 19.00 -8.55
N GLU A 116 40.79 19.05 -9.88
CA GLU A 116 42.02 19.05 -10.68
C GLU A 116 42.61 20.46 -10.64
N GLU A 117 43.84 20.52 -10.13
CA GLU A 117 44.64 21.71 -9.95
C GLU A 117 44.88 22.44 -11.28
N PRO A 118 44.97 23.78 -11.29
CA PRO A 118 45.41 24.51 -12.47
C PRO A 118 46.89 24.16 -12.77
N PRO A 119 47.32 24.11 -14.04
CA PRO A 119 48.72 23.86 -14.37
C PRO A 119 49.60 24.96 -13.77
N GLU A 120 50.62 24.56 -13.01
CA GLU A 120 51.75 25.40 -12.65
C GLU A 120 52.37 25.92 -13.95
N TRP A 121 52.28 27.23 -14.18
CA TRP A 121 53.11 27.90 -15.16
C TRP A 121 54.48 28.05 -14.50
N GLU A 122 55.46 27.27 -14.94
CA GLU A 122 56.86 27.51 -14.62
C GLU A 122 57.23 28.93 -15.04
N GLU A 123 57.52 29.78 -14.05
CA GLU A 123 58.22 31.04 -14.28
C GLU A 123 59.65 30.72 -14.75
N PRO A 124 60.14 31.32 -15.85
CA PRO A 124 61.55 31.25 -16.18
C PRO A 124 62.34 32.02 -15.11
N PRO A 125 63.49 31.50 -14.65
CA PRO A 125 64.26 32.14 -13.59
C PRO A 125 64.76 33.51 -14.06
N ALA A 126 64.29 34.55 -13.37
CA ALA A 126 64.97 35.83 -13.30
C ALA A 126 66.18 35.64 -12.40
N GLU A 127 67.40 35.67 -12.96
CA GLU A 127 68.63 36.19 -12.35
C GLU A 127 69.85 35.85 -13.21
N ALA A 128 70.26 36.80 -14.04
CA ALA A 128 71.68 37.05 -14.28
C ALA A 128 71.82 38.56 -14.49
N GLY A 129 72.15 39.22 -13.38
CA GLY A 129 72.44 40.63 -13.35
C GLY A 129 73.52 41.01 -14.37
N THR A 130 73.36 42.23 -14.86
CA THR A 130 74.39 43.12 -15.36
C THR A 130 75.77 42.88 -14.72
N THR A 131 76.63 42.09 -15.37
CA THR A 131 78.08 42.20 -15.19
C THR A 131 78.60 43.19 -16.22
N PHE A 132 78.60 44.44 -15.81
CA PHE A 132 79.44 45.50 -16.36
C PHE A 132 80.90 45.08 -16.11
N MET A 133 81.55 44.46 -17.09
CA MET A 133 83.00 44.29 -17.07
C MET A 133 83.61 45.50 -17.77
N GLU A 134 84.22 46.34 -16.95
CA GLU A 134 85.00 47.49 -17.33
C GLU A 134 86.10 47.09 -18.32
N MET A 135 86.27 48.01 -19.25
CA MET A 135 87.34 48.08 -20.24
C MET A 135 88.64 48.40 -19.50
N GLU A 136 89.45 47.38 -19.21
CA GLU A 136 90.78 47.57 -18.64
C GLU A 136 91.81 46.63 -19.32
N THR A 137 91.98 46.77 -20.64
CA THR A 137 93.06 46.10 -21.40
C THR A 137 93.53 46.96 -22.58
N THR A 138 94.02 48.17 -22.32
CA THR A 138 94.81 48.92 -23.33
C THR A 138 95.99 49.72 -22.76
N HIS A 139 96.46 49.44 -21.54
CA HIS A 139 97.67 50.09 -21.00
C HIS A 139 98.95 49.26 -21.16
N GLU A 140 98.87 47.93 -21.34
CA GLU A 140 100.08 47.09 -21.51
C GLU A 140 100.63 47.07 -22.95
N SER A 141 99.80 47.28 -23.98
CA SER A 141 100.27 47.23 -25.38
C SER A 141 100.95 48.53 -25.86
N LEU A 142 100.80 49.65 -25.15
CA LEU A 142 101.43 50.93 -25.50
C LEU A 142 102.75 51.20 -24.77
N GLN A 143 103.12 50.35 -23.79
CA GLN A 143 104.39 50.47 -23.06
C GLN A 143 105.52 49.69 -23.75
N THR A 144 105.19 48.71 -24.61
CA THR A 144 106.16 47.90 -25.37
C THR A 144 106.65 48.59 -26.64
N CYS A 145 105.87 49.48 -27.28
CA CYS A 145 106.28 50.18 -28.50
C CYS A 145 107.04 51.51 -28.26
N ARG A 146 107.24 51.93 -27.00
CA ARG A 146 107.98 53.17 -26.68
C ARG A 146 109.48 52.96 -26.46
N SER A 147 109.95 51.71 -26.47
CA SER A 147 111.32 51.34 -26.10
C SER A 147 112.25 51.02 -27.29
N GLU A 148 111.80 51.21 -28.54
CA GLU A 148 112.60 50.87 -29.75
C GLU A 148 112.93 52.05 -30.67
N LEU A 149 112.78 53.31 -30.22
CA LEU A 149 112.99 54.48 -31.09
C LEU A 149 113.89 55.57 -30.49
N LEU A 150 115.02 55.18 -29.89
CA LEU A 150 116.10 56.11 -29.52
C LEU A 150 117.45 55.40 -29.67
N TYR A 151 118.27 55.93 -30.57
CA TYR A 151 119.70 55.66 -30.88
C TYR A 151 119.98 55.18 -32.31
N SER A 152 119.84 56.10 -33.26
CA SER A 152 120.68 56.17 -34.46
C SER A 152 121.15 57.61 -34.60
N LYS A 153 122.29 57.93 -33.97
CA LYS A 153 123.02 59.18 -34.19
C LYS A 153 123.98 58.92 -35.35
N GLY A 154 123.83 59.71 -36.41
CA GLY A 154 124.49 59.51 -37.69
C GLY A 154 126.00 59.69 -37.64
N ASP A 155 126.67 58.86 -38.43
CA ASP A 155 127.99 59.17 -39.00
C ASP A 155 127.76 59.66 -40.43
N GLU A 156 128.18 60.89 -40.69
CA GLU A 156 128.21 61.49 -42.01
C GLU A 156 129.33 60.90 -42.88
N PRO A 157 129.10 60.78 -44.20
CA PRO A 157 130.16 60.87 -45.18
C PRO A 157 130.05 62.16 -46.00
N ASP A 158 131.15 62.91 -45.90
CA ASP A 158 131.62 63.99 -46.75
C ASP A 158 131.65 63.58 -48.24
N ASN A 159 130.74 64.13 -49.07
CA ASN A 159 131.03 64.32 -50.48
C ASN A 159 130.12 65.35 -51.16
N SER A 160 130.74 66.17 -52.01
CA SER A 160 130.20 67.36 -52.64
C SER A 160 129.15 67.09 -53.73
N LYS A 161 128.08 67.90 -53.73
CA LYS A 161 127.15 68.25 -54.84
C LYS A 161 125.80 67.53 -55.03
N ASP A 162 125.37 66.64 -54.13
CA ASP A 162 124.02 66.02 -54.16
C ASP A 162 123.16 66.27 -52.88
N ASN A 163 123.54 67.24 -52.04
CA ASN A 163 122.89 67.53 -50.74
C ASN A 163 121.52 68.25 -50.85
N ASP A 164 121.22 68.91 -51.97
CA ASP A 164 119.93 69.60 -52.15
C ASP A 164 118.80 68.64 -52.57
N GLU A 165 119.11 67.50 -53.20
CA GLU A 165 118.10 66.51 -53.62
C GLU A 165 117.68 65.58 -52.48
N LEU A 166 118.61 65.19 -51.60
CA LEU A 166 118.32 64.37 -50.41
C LEU A 166 117.47 65.15 -49.40
N ALA A 167 117.83 66.41 -49.11
CA ALA A 167 117.06 67.28 -48.24
C ALA A 167 115.65 67.57 -48.81
N ASN A 168 115.49 67.65 -50.14
CA ASN A 168 114.18 67.80 -50.78
C ASN A 168 113.35 66.51 -50.72
N ALA A 169 113.97 65.33 -50.83
CA ALA A 169 113.28 64.04 -50.66
C ALA A 169 112.86 63.81 -49.20
N GLU A 170 113.73 64.16 -48.24
CA GLU A 170 113.43 64.13 -46.82
C GLU A 170 112.32 65.12 -46.45
N ASN A 171 112.37 66.37 -46.94
CA ASN A 171 111.30 67.35 -46.72
C ASN A 171 109.96 66.92 -47.35
N LYS A 172 109.97 66.26 -48.51
CA LYS A 172 108.76 65.69 -49.12
C LYS A 172 108.21 64.51 -48.32
N LEU A 173 109.08 63.67 -47.76
CA LEU A 173 108.68 62.57 -46.88
C LEU A 173 108.11 63.10 -45.56
N ILE A 174 108.74 64.12 -44.96
CA ILE A 174 108.26 64.81 -43.78
C ILE A 174 106.88 65.43 -44.05
N ALA A 175 106.71 66.15 -45.16
CA ALA A 175 105.42 66.73 -45.54
C ALA A 175 104.34 65.66 -45.81
N ALA A 176 104.71 64.51 -46.39
CA ALA A 176 103.80 63.39 -46.58
C ALA A 176 103.38 62.76 -45.24
N LEU A 177 104.33 62.58 -44.32
CA LEU A 177 104.09 62.08 -42.97
C LEU A 177 103.25 63.05 -42.14
N GLU A 178 103.50 64.35 -42.24
CA GLU A 178 102.68 65.40 -41.62
C GLU A 178 101.25 65.37 -42.15
N LYS A 179 101.07 65.22 -43.47
CA LYS A 179 99.75 65.09 -44.08
C LYS A 179 99.02 63.82 -43.64
N THR A 180 99.71 62.68 -43.54
CA THR A 180 99.10 61.45 -43.02
C THR A 180 98.78 61.55 -41.54
N ASN A 181 99.65 62.18 -40.73
CA ASN A 181 99.38 62.41 -39.31
C ASN A 181 98.19 63.35 -39.12
N GLN A 182 98.05 64.40 -39.93
CA GLN A 182 96.89 65.28 -39.87
C GLN A 182 95.60 64.52 -40.25
N ALA A 183 95.63 63.72 -41.32
CA ALA A 183 94.48 62.89 -41.70
C ALA A 183 94.08 61.88 -40.62
N LEU A 184 95.07 61.24 -39.96
CA LEU A 184 94.83 60.34 -38.83
C LEU A 184 94.27 61.08 -37.60
N MET A 185 94.71 62.32 -37.36
CA MET A 185 94.17 63.15 -36.27
C MET A 185 92.72 63.55 -36.55
N ASP A 186 92.39 63.92 -37.80
CA ASP A 186 91.03 64.27 -38.21
C ASP A 186 90.09 63.05 -38.10
N GLU A 187 90.53 61.87 -38.57
CA GLU A 187 89.78 60.61 -38.45
C GLU A 187 89.59 60.20 -36.98
N LEU A 188 90.61 60.42 -36.13
CA LEU A 188 90.51 60.19 -34.69
C LEU A 188 89.51 61.14 -34.03
N GLU A 189 89.47 62.41 -34.43
CA GLU A 189 88.46 63.37 -33.95
C GLU A 189 87.05 62.99 -34.41
N GLU A 190 86.87 62.59 -35.66
CA GLU A 190 85.60 62.08 -36.18
C GLU A 190 85.14 60.85 -35.38
N ALA A 191 86.01 59.85 -35.20
CA ALA A 191 85.72 58.67 -34.40
C ALA A 191 85.34 59.02 -32.95
N ARG A 192 86.02 60.01 -32.34
CA ARG A 192 85.71 60.50 -30.99
C ARG A 192 84.35 61.19 -30.93
N THR A 193 84.01 62.04 -31.90
CA THR A 193 82.69 62.70 -31.93
C THR A 193 81.56 61.69 -32.15
N ASN A 194 81.74 60.75 -33.08
CA ASN A 194 80.81 59.65 -33.31
C ASN A 194 80.63 58.77 -32.07
N HIS A 195 81.72 58.44 -31.36
CA HIS A 195 81.65 57.71 -30.10
C HIS A 195 80.88 58.48 -29.02
N LYS A 196 81.12 59.79 -28.86
CA LYS A 196 80.37 60.65 -27.93
C LYS A 196 78.87 60.70 -28.26
N MET A 197 78.52 60.82 -29.54
CA MET A 197 77.13 60.83 -29.99
C MET A 197 76.44 59.48 -29.75
N SER A 198 77.10 58.38 -30.10
CA SER A 198 76.62 57.02 -29.85
C SER A 198 76.46 56.75 -28.35
N SER A 199 77.43 57.16 -27.53
CA SER A 199 77.37 57.07 -26.07
C SER A 199 76.20 57.89 -25.49
N GLY A 200 75.96 59.10 -25.99
CA GLY A 200 74.80 59.92 -25.62
C GLY A 200 73.45 59.28 -26.01
N ALA A 201 73.36 58.72 -27.21
CA ALA A 201 72.19 57.98 -27.69
C ALA A 201 71.92 56.74 -26.82
N LEU A 202 72.97 55.96 -26.52
CA LEU A 202 72.90 54.80 -25.63
C LEU A 202 72.44 55.20 -24.23
N CYS A 203 72.94 56.31 -23.67
CA CYS A 203 72.48 56.83 -22.38
C CYS A 203 71.02 57.29 -22.40
N SER A 204 70.55 57.89 -23.50
CA SER A 204 69.14 58.27 -23.67
C SER A 204 68.23 57.05 -23.77
N MET A 205 68.60 56.07 -24.61
CA MET A 205 67.88 54.81 -24.77
C MET A 205 67.82 54.03 -23.46
N ARG A 206 68.91 53.96 -22.69
CA ARG A 206 68.93 53.30 -21.38
C ARG A 206 67.96 53.96 -20.39
N ARG A 207 67.87 55.29 -20.38
CA ARG A 207 66.87 56.01 -19.56
C ARG A 207 65.44 55.70 -20.01
N ALA A 208 65.17 55.69 -21.32
CA ALA A 208 63.86 55.35 -21.85
C ALA A 208 63.45 53.90 -21.52
N LEU A 209 64.39 52.95 -21.61
CA LEU A 209 64.16 51.56 -21.19
C LEU A 209 63.84 51.47 -19.70
N SER A 210 64.57 52.16 -18.83
CA SER A 210 64.30 52.15 -17.39
C SER A 210 62.92 52.71 -17.04
N VAL A 211 62.44 53.73 -17.77
CA VAL A 211 61.06 54.23 -17.61
C VAL A 211 60.05 53.16 -18.02
N LYS A 212 60.27 52.51 -19.17
CA LYS A 212 59.37 51.45 -19.67
C LYS A 212 59.37 50.21 -18.78
N GLU A 213 60.50 49.84 -18.18
CA GLU A 213 60.60 48.77 -17.19
C GLU A 213 59.75 49.07 -15.96
N LYS A 214 59.81 50.31 -15.44
CA LYS A 214 58.97 50.74 -14.31
C LYS A 214 57.49 50.72 -14.67
N GLU A 215 57.11 51.25 -15.84
CA GLU A 215 55.72 51.19 -16.32
C GLU A 215 55.23 49.74 -16.48
N LEU A 216 56.09 48.83 -16.95
CA LEU A 216 55.76 47.42 -17.08
C LEU A 216 55.58 46.77 -15.71
N LEU A 217 56.41 47.10 -14.72
CA LEU A 217 56.25 46.63 -13.35
C LEU A 217 54.94 47.13 -12.72
N THR A 218 54.58 48.41 -12.91
CA THR A 218 53.30 48.94 -12.38
C THR A 218 52.10 48.26 -13.02
N VAL A 219 52.12 48.06 -14.35
CA VAL A 219 51.04 47.33 -15.04
C VAL A 219 50.97 45.87 -14.59
N LYS A 220 52.10 45.21 -14.32
CA LYS A 220 52.12 43.84 -13.78
C LYS A 220 51.45 43.76 -12.41
N THR A 221 51.78 44.67 -11.50
CA THR A 221 51.15 44.69 -10.16
C THR A 221 49.66 44.98 -10.24
N GLU A 222 49.24 45.93 -11.09
CA GLU A 222 47.82 46.22 -11.30
C GLU A 222 47.05 45.01 -11.87
N LEU A 223 47.68 44.26 -12.78
CA LEU A 223 47.11 43.04 -13.35
C LEU A 223 46.95 41.95 -12.28
N GLU A 224 47.94 41.77 -11.41
CA GLU A 224 47.87 40.84 -10.28
C GLU A 224 46.77 41.21 -9.28
N ASP A 225 46.65 42.49 -8.93
CA ASP A 225 45.59 43.00 -8.05
C ASP A 225 44.20 42.79 -8.67
N LEU A 226 44.02 43.10 -9.96
CA LEU A 226 42.77 42.85 -10.66
C LEU A 226 42.43 41.36 -10.77
N LYS A 227 43.43 40.49 -11.00
CA LYS A 227 43.23 39.03 -10.97
C LYS A 227 42.79 38.55 -9.60
N LYS A 228 43.35 39.11 -8.53
CA LYS A 228 42.94 38.79 -7.16
C LYS A 228 41.52 39.25 -6.87
N GLU A 229 41.18 40.49 -7.23
CA GLU A 229 39.81 40.98 -7.06
C GLU A 229 38.81 40.13 -7.85
N LEU A 230 39.13 39.73 -9.09
CA LEU A 230 38.27 38.87 -9.89
C LEU A 230 38.00 37.53 -9.19
N LYS A 231 39.05 36.90 -8.62
CA LYS A 231 38.91 35.65 -7.85
C LYS A 231 38.04 35.87 -6.61
N ASP A 232 38.28 36.92 -5.85
CA ASP A 232 37.51 37.24 -4.63
C ASP A 232 36.03 37.49 -4.95
N ARG A 233 35.74 38.23 -6.03
CA ARG A 233 34.37 38.46 -6.52
C ARG A 233 33.70 37.17 -6.98
N MET A 234 34.44 36.29 -7.65
CA MET A 234 33.91 34.98 -8.08
C MET A 234 33.53 34.13 -6.87
N THR A 235 34.41 34.04 -5.86
CA THR A 235 34.13 33.33 -4.60
C THR A 235 32.91 33.93 -3.88
N GLN A 236 32.81 35.27 -3.83
CA GLN A 236 31.66 35.96 -3.24
C GLN A 236 30.35 35.61 -3.98
N LEU A 237 30.35 35.64 -5.31
CA LEU A 237 29.18 35.29 -6.13
C LEU A 237 28.77 33.83 -5.93
N GLN A 238 29.72 32.89 -5.89
CA GLN A 238 29.45 31.48 -5.60
C GLN A 238 28.84 31.29 -4.20
N ALA A 239 29.38 31.96 -3.18
CA ALA A 239 28.85 31.91 -1.82
C ALA A 239 27.42 32.47 -1.74
N MET A 240 27.14 33.60 -2.42
CA MET A 240 25.79 34.16 -2.51
C MET A 240 24.84 33.22 -3.25
N SER A 241 25.25 32.67 -4.39
CA SER A 241 24.45 31.70 -5.17
C SER A 241 24.06 30.50 -4.30
N ARG A 242 25.02 29.91 -3.56
CA ARG A 242 24.76 28.82 -2.62
C ARG A 242 23.77 29.23 -1.54
N LYS A 243 23.93 30.42 -0.94
CA LYS A 243 23.02 30.92 0.10
C LYS A 243 21.59 31.09 -0.44
N PHE A 244 21.42 31.67 -1.63
CA PHE A 244 20.10 31.83 -2.24
C PHE A 244 19.46 30.49 -2.62
N SER A 245 20.22 29.52 -3.11
CA SER A 245 19.71 28.18 -3.35
C SER A 245 19.28 27.50 -2.04
N CYS A 246 20.11 27.50 -1.01
CA CYS A 246 19.73 26.94 0.30
C CYS A 246 18.51 27.63 0.92
N LEU A 247 18.35 28.95 0.78
CA LEU A 247 17.17 29.66 1.28
C LEU A 247 15.90 29.28 0.53
N ARG A 248 15.97 29.15 -0.81
CA ARG A 248 14.84 28.72 -1.63
C ARG A 248 14.45 27.27 -1.30
N ASP A 249 15.43 26.38 -1.27
CA ASP A 249 15.20 24.95 -1.00
C ASP A 249 14.75 24.71 0.45
N GLY A 250 15.27 25.49 1.40
CA GLY A 250 14.86 25.48 2.81
C GLY A 250 13.39 25.85 2.96
N LYS A 251 12.99 27.01 2.40
CA LYS A 251 11.60 27.46 2.45
C LYS A 251 10.64 26.46 1.78
N MET A 252 11.02 25.92 0.61
CA MET A 252 10.23 24.90 -0.08
C MET A 252 10.07 23.64 0.78
N ARG A 253 11.14 23.19 1.43
CA ARG A 253 11.10 22.01 2.31
C ARG A 253 10.20 22.25 3.51
N ASP A 254 10.29 23.41 4.15
CA ASP A 254 9.49 23.75 5.32
C ASP A 254 8.00 23.86 4.96
N GLU A 255 7.67 24.45 3.81
CA GLU A 255 6.30 24.51 3.30
C GLU A 255 5.73 23.11 3.02
N LEU A 256 6.51 22.24 2.36
CA LEU A 256 6.12 20.84 2.11
C LEU A 256 5.95 20.04 3.40
N MET A 257 6.85 20.23 4.37
CA MET A 257 6.77 19.60 5.69
C MET A 257 5.49 20.02 6.41
N MET A 258 5.17 21.32 6.40
CA MET A 258 3.94 21.83 6.99
C MET A 258 2.69 21.25 6.33
N THR A 259 2.66 21.10 5.00
CA THR A 259 1.52 20.47 4.32
C THR A 259 1.38 19.00 4.67
N LEU A 260 2.48 18.25 4.69
CA LEU A 260 2.49 16.84 5.08
C LEU A 260 2.04 16.65 6.53
N GLU A 261 2.48 17.50 7.46
CA GLU A 261 2.06 17.45 8.86
C GLU A 261 0.55 17.73 9.02
N LYS A 262 0.02 18.73 8.30
CA LYS A 262 -1.42 19.04 8.29
C LYS A 262 -2.24 17.88 7.74
N GLU A 263 -1.80 17.26 6.65
CA GLU A 263 -2.44 16.09 6.07
C GLU A 263 -2.35 14.89 7.01
N ASN A 264 -1.19 14.63 7.60
CA ASN A 264 -0.99 13.54 8.55
C ASN A 264 -1.92 13.68 9.77
N TYR A 265 -2.03 14.90 10.30
CA TYR A 265 -2.96 15.20 11.39
C TYR A 265 -4.42 14.97 10.99
N SER A 266 -4.82 15.44 9.80
CA SER A 266 -6.18 15.26 9.27
C SER A 266 -6.52 13.78 9.06
N LEU A 267 -5.56 13.00 8.53
CA LEU A 267 -5.69 11.55 8.35
C LEU A 267 -5.83 10.83 9.68
N ARG A 268 -5.03 11.18 10.70
CA ARG A 268 -5.17 10.62 12.05
C ARG A 268 -6.54 10.90 12.66
N GLN A 269 -7.04 12.13 12.51
CA GLN A 269 -8.40 12.46 12.97
C GLN A 269 -9.47 11.63 12.24
N LEU A 270 -9.33 11.45 10.92
CA LEU A 270 -10.26 10.64 10.14
C LEU A 270 -10.23 9.17 10.57
N VAL A 271 -9.03 8.61 10.79
CA VAL A 271 -8.86 7.24 11.28
C VAL A 271 -9.57 7.06 12.63
N VAL A 272 -9.40 7.99 13.58
CA VAL A 272 -10.10 7.93 14.87
C VAL A 272 -11.62 7.97 14.69
N LYS A 273 -12.14 8.87 13.85
CA LYS A 273 -13.59 8.95 13.56
C LYS A 273 -14.11 7.65 12.96
N LEU A 274 -13.40 7.08 11.99
CA LEU A 274 -13.76 5.82 11.36
C LEU A 274 -13.71 4.64 12.33
N GLN A 275 -12.69 4.60 13.20
CA GLN A 275 -12.55 3.56 14.21
C GLN A 275 -13.71 3.61 15.20
N VAL A 276 -14.06 4.79 15.71
CA VAL A 276 -15.23 4.97 16.60
C VAL A 276 -16.52 4.55 15.91
N GLY A 277 -16.76 4.99 14.67
CA GLY A 277 -17.94 4.60 13.89
C GLY A 277 -17.98 3.09 13.56
N SER A 278 -16.83 2.46 13.38
CA SER A 278 -16.73 1.00 13.23
C SER A 278 -17.12 0.27 14.51
N SER A 279 -16.56 0.66 15.66
CA SER A 279 -16.89 0.06 16.96
C SER A 279 -18.36 0.23 17.32
N GLN A 280 -18.98 1.37 17.00
CA GLN A 280 -20.42 1.58 17.20
C GLN A 280 -21.27 0.63 16.35
N ARG A 281 -20.92 0.46 15.06
CA ARG A 281 -21.60 -0.50 14.18
C ARG A 281 -21.43 -1.93 14.66
N GLU A 282 -20.23 -2.31 15.08
CA GLU A 282 -19.93 -3.64 15.62
C GLU A 282 -20.74 -3.93 16.89
N GLN A 283 -20.84 -2.97 17.82
CA GLN A 283 -21.73 -3.09 18.98
C GLN A 283 -23.20 -3.24 18.57
N GLY A 284 -23.65 -2.52 17.54
CA GLY A 284 -24.98 -2.67 16.95
C GLY A 284 -25.22 -4.08 16.40
N VAL A 285 -24.26 -4.62 15.64
CA VAL A 285 -24.31 -6.00 15.12
C VAL A 285 -24.41 -7.01 16.26
N VAL A 286 -23.55 -6.90 17.28
CA VAL A 286 -23.59 -7.81 18.44
C VAL A 286 -24.95 -7.75 19.15
N LYS A 287 -25.54 -6.56 19.31
CA LYS A 287 -26.87 -6.40 19.91
C LYS A 287 -27.96 -7.08 19.07
N MET A 288 -27.96 -6.85 17.75
CA MET A 288 -28.93 -7.47 16.85
C MET A 288 -28.76 -8.98 16.79
N SER A 289 -27.53 -9.50 16.72
CA SER A 289 -27.24 -10.93 16.76
C SER A 289 -27.75 -11.57 18.04
N ARG A 290 -27.57 -10.91 19.20
CA ARG A 290 -28.14 -11.39 20.47
C ARG A 290 -29.66 -11.48 20.41
N GLN A 291 -30.33 -10.45 19.90
CA GLN A 291 -31.79 -10.43 19.75
C GLN A 291 -32.29 -11.53 18.81
N VAL A 292 -31.56 -11.80 17.73
CA VAL A 292 -31.87 -12.90 16.82
C VAL A 292 -31.77 -14.24 17.57
N CYS A 293 -30.69 -14.49 18.30
CA CYS A 293 -30.56 -15.72 19.09
C CYS A 293 -31.67 -15.88 20.14
N GLU A 294 -32.04 -14.80 20.84
CA GLU A 294 -33.13 -14.81 21.82
C GLU A 294 -34.47 -15.18 21.17
N LEU A 295 -34.80 -14.55 20.03
CA LEU A 295 -36.03 -14.84 19.28
C LEU A 295 -36.03 -16.25 18.66
N GLU A 296 -34.89 -16.74 18.21
CA GLU A 296 -34.74 -18.10 17.68
C GLU A 296 -35.00 -19.15 18.76
N GLU A 297 -34.47 -18.94 19.97
CA GLU A 297 -34.75 -19.83 21.11
C GLU A 297 -36.21 -19.77 21.55
N GLU A 298 -36.81 -18.58 21.63
CA GLU A 298 -38.23 -18.43 21.92
C GLU A 298 -39.09 -19.17 20.88
N ALA A 299 -38.83 -18.95 19.59
CA ALA A 299 -39.53 -19.62 18.50
C ALA A 299 -39.34 -21.15 18.55
N ARG A 300 -38.17 -21.64 18.97
CA ARG A 300 -37.90 -23.07 19.14
C ARG A 300 -38.76 -23.67 20.26
N VAL A 301 -38.80 -23.02 21.42
CA VAL A 301 -39.65 -23.43 22.55
C VAL A 301 -41.12 -23.44 22.14
N ASP A 302 -41.55 -22.41 21.42
CA ASP A 302 -42.93 -22.24 20.96
C ASP A 302 -43.36 -23.36 20.00
N ARG A 303 -42.47 -23.74 19.06
CA ARG A 303 -42.69 -24.87 18.14
C ARG A 303 -42.82 -26.18 18.91
N LEU A 304 -41.97 -26.42 19.91
CA LEU A 304 -42.03 -27.63 20.74
C LEU A 304 -43.34 -27.70 21.53
N LEU A 305 -43.75 -26.60 22.18
CA LEU A 305 -45.00 -26.55 22.94
C LEU A 305 -46.21 -26.77 22.05
N LYS A 306 -46.27 -26.12 20.87
CA LYS A 306 -47.32 -26.34 19.88
C LYS A 306 -47.37 -27.79 19.39
N SER A 307 -46.23 -28.43 19.17
CA SER A 307 -46.17 -29.84 18.77
C SER A 307 -46.70 -30.78 19.86
N ARG A 308 -46.41 -30.50 21.13
CA ARG A 308 -46.89 -31.26 22.28
C ARG A 308 -48.39 -31.12 22.45
N LEU A 309 -48.90 -29.89 22.43
CA LEU A 309 -50.33 -29.62 22.54
C LEU A 309 -51.13 -30.28 21.42
N ARG A 310 -50.59 -30.30 20.18
CA ARG A 310 -51.22 -31.04 19.07
C ARG A 310 -51.30 -32.54 19.34
N ARG A 311 -50.24 -33.17 19.84
CA ARG A 311 -50.27 -34.59 20.21
C ARG A 311 -51.29 -34.87 21.30
N GLU A 312 -51.29 -34.09 22.37
CA GLU A 312 -52.27 -34.26 23.45
C GLU A 312 -53.73 -34.05 22.95
N ALA A 313 -53.95 -33.13 22.02
CA ALA A 313 -55.27 -32.94 21.40
C ALA A 313 -55.69 -34.15 20.55
N GLN A 314 -54.77 -34.71 19.76
CA GLN A 314 -55.01 -35.93 18.96
C GLN A 314 -55.33 -37.13 19.85
N GLU A 315 -54.56 -37.34 20.92
CA GLU A 315 -54.80 -38.41 21.90
C GLU A 315 -56.19 -38.27 22.56
N ARG A 316 -56.57 -37.05 22.96
CA ARG A 316 -57.92 -36.78 23.50
C ARG A 316 -59.01 -37.07 22.48
N GLU A 317 -58.81 -36.70 21.21
CA GLU A 317 -59.76 -36.98 20.13
C GLU A 317 -59.92 -38.49 19.88
N GLU A 318 -58.83 -39.24 19.90
CA GLU A 318 -58.87 -40.70 19.77
C GLU A 318 -59.61 -41.37 20.92
N VAL A 319 -59.35 -40.94 22.17
CA VAL A 319 -60.08 -41.45 23.35
C VAL A 319 -61.56 -41.12 23.24
N MET A 320 -61.91 -39.91 22.81
CA MET A 320 -63.31 -39.50 22.60
C MET A 320 -64.00 -40.37 21.54
N LYS A 321 -63.34 -40.65 20.41
CA LYS A 321 -63.86 -41.54 19.37
C LYS A 321 -64.09 -42.96 19.91
N LYS A 322 -63.14 -43.51 20.66
CA LYS A 322 -63.27 -44.84 21.30
C LYS A 322 -64.45 -44.88 22.28
N LEU A 323 -64.58 -43.84 23.11
CA LEU A 323 -65.69 -43.73 24.06
C LEU A 323 -67.04 -43.62 23.35
N GLN A 324 -67.13 -42.83 22.27
CA GLN A 324 -68.36 -42.70 21.48
C GLN A 324 -68.79 -44.03 20.87
N VAL A 325 -67.86 -44.79 20.30
CA VAL A 325 -68.14 -46.14 19.77
C VAL A 325 -68.63 -47.06 20.89
N HIS A 326 -68.02 -46.97 22.07
CA HIS A 326 -68.44 -47.78 23.21
C HIS A 326 -69.85 -47.41 23.69
N ILE A 327 -70.16 -46.12 23.84
CA ILE A 327 -71.50 -45.63 24.19
C ILE A 327 -72.54 -46.16 23.19
N ASN A 328 -72.30 -45.97 21.88
CA ASN A 328 -73.22 -46.44 20.84
C ASN A 328 -73.42 -47.97 20.92
N SER A 329 -72.33 -48.74 21.12
CA SER A 329 -72.41 -50.19 21.27
C SER A 329 -73.22 -50.61 22.50
N THR A 330 -73.04 -49.92 23.63
CA THR A 330 -73.81 -50.20 24.86
C THR A 330 -75.29 -49.84 24.71
N GLN A 331 -75.61 -48.74 24.03
CA GLN A 331 -77.00 -48.35 23.72
C GLN A 331 -77.68 -49.41 22.85
N VAL A 332 -77.04 -49.87 21.79
CA VAL A 332 -77.58 -50.96 20.94
C VAL A 332 -77.80 -52.24 21.76
N SER A 333 -76.85 -52.61 22.64
CA SER A 333 -77.02 -53.77 23.52
C SER A 333 -78.19 -53.60 24.49
N LEU A 334 -78.39 -52.40 25.04
CA LEU A 334 -79.49 -52.07 25.93
C LEU A 334 -80.83 -52.18 25.20
N GLU A 335 -80.95 -51.62 24.00
CA GLU A 335 -82.15 -51.71 23.15
C GLU A 335 -82.50 -53.16 22.79
N GLN A 336 -81.48 -53.99 22.50
CA GLN A 336 -81.67 -55.41 22.24
C GLN A 336 -82.19 -56.15 23.47
N LEU A 337 -81.66 -55.85 24.66
CA LEU A 337 -82.12 -56.45 25.91
C LEU A 337 -83.55 -56.01 26.26
N GLN A 338 -83.84 -54.72 26.09
CA GLN A 338 -85.18 -54.16 26.26
C GLN A 338 -86.18 -54.83 25.32
N SER A 339 -85.82 -55.03 24.05
CA SER A 339 -86.66 -55.74 23.08
C SER A 339 -86.91 -57.20 23.48
N LYS A 340 -85.92 -57.89 24.06
CA LYS A 340 -86.09 -59.26 24.59
C LYS A 340 -87.01 -59.26 25.81
N TYR A 341 -86.84 -58.29 26.72
CA TYR A 341 -87.71 -58.12 27.88
C TYR A 341 -89.15 -57.88 27.45
N GLU A 342 -89.41 -56.99 26.49
CA GLU A 342 -90.76 -56.71 26.02
C GLU A 342 -91.40 -57.94 25.35
N ARG A 343 -90.63 -58.72 24.57
CA ARG A 343 -91.13 -60.00 24.02
C ARG A 343 -91.47 -61.01 25.10
N LEU A 344 -90.63 -61.14 26.14
CA LEU A 344 -90.92 -62.01 27.28
C LEU A 344 -92.17 -61.54 28.01
N ARG A 345 -92.25 -60.24 28.28
CA ARG A 345 -93.39 -59.59 28.91
C ARG A 345 -94.67 -59.87 28.14
N VAL A 346 -94.70 -59.68 26.82
CA VAL A 346 -95.86 -60.01 25.98
C VAL A 346 -96.22 -61.50 26.06
N LYS A 347 -95.23 -62.41 26.04
CA LYS A 347 -95.50 -63.86 26.20
C LYS A 347 -96.11 -64.18 27.56
N VAL A 348 -95.63 -63.55 28.63
CA VAL A 348 -96.18 -63.73 29.98
C VAL A 348 -97.60 -63.18 30.04
N ILE A 349 -97.85 -61.95 29.54
CA ILE A 349 -99.20 -61.38 29.41
C ILE A 349 -100.11 -62.35 28.65
N GLN A 350 -99.67 -62.84 27.50
CA GLN A 350 -100.45 -63.77 26.68
C GLN A 350 -100.75 -65.07 27.44
N ALA A 351 -99.76 -65.66 28.11
CA ALA A 351 -99.93 -66.90 28.88
C ALA A 351 -100.88 -66.73 30.08
N VAL A 352 -100.78 -65.60 30.78
CA VAL A 352 -101.62 -65.26 31.94
C VAL A 352 -103.06 -65.01 31.51
N TYR A 353 -103.28 -64.17 30.49
CA TYR A 353 -104.62 -63.73 30.11
C TYR A 353 -105.33 -64.62 29.07
N SER A 354 -104.63 -65.63 28.52
CA SER A 354 -105.26 -66.70 27.73
C SER A 354 -105.64 -67.91 28.58
N ALA A 355 -105.44 -67.86 29.91
CA ALA A 355 -105.80 -68.95 30.80
C ALA A 355 -107.34 -69.06 30.92
N PRO A 356 -107.91 -70.28 31.00
CA PRO A 356 -109.35 -70.45 31.21
C PRO A 356 -109.81 -69.77 32.51
N GLY A 357 -110.80 -68.87 32.41
CA GLY A 357 -111.36 -68.15 33.56
C GLY A 357 -110.77 -66.76 33.82
N THR A 358 -109.74 -66.33 33.07
CA THR A 358 -109.22 -64.95 33.17
C THR A 358 -109.85 -64.04 32.12
N GLN A 359 -110.23 -62.82 32.52
CA GLN A 359 -110.73 -61.82 31.57
C GLN A 359 -109.59 -61.09 30.89
N PRO A 360 -109.71 -60.75 29.59
CA PRO A 360 -108.69 -59.96 28.91
C PRO A 360 -108.60 -58.56 29.51
N PRO A 361 -107.39 -58.01 29.62
CA PRO A 361 -107.14 -56.71 30.23
C PRO A 361 -107.71 -55.57 29.37
N GLN A 362 -108.39 -54.61 30.00
CA GLN A 362 -109.07 -53.49 29.31
C GLN A 362 -108.29 -52.15 29.35
N LYS A 363 -107.14 -52.11 30.02
CA LYS A 363 -106.25 -50.94 30.16
C LYS A 363 -104.78 -51.39 30.08
N GLU A 364 -103.87 -50.42 29.97
CA GLU A 364 -102.44 -50.69 30.15
C GLU A 364 -102.19 -51.39 31.49
N ILE A 365 -101.48 -52.51 31.43
CA ILE A 365 -101.27 -53.43 32.55
C ILE A 365 -99.86 -53.20 33.08
N SER A 366 -99.71 -53.03 34.40
CA SER A 366 -98.39 -52.99 35.04
C SER A 366 -97.83 -54.40 35.25
N ASP A 367 -96.51 -54.54 35.32
CA ASP A 367 -95.85 -55.82 35.65
C ASP A 367 -96.32 -56.38 37.00
N ALA A 368 -96.66 -55.49 37.94
CA ALA A 368 -97.26 -55.85 39.21
C ALA A 368 -98.66 -56.48 39.05
N ASP A 369 -99.49 -55.95 38.14
CA ASP A 369 -100.85 -56.46 37.90
C ASP A 369 -100.82 -57.82 37.20
N ILE A 370 -99.87 -58.01 36.27
CA ILE A 370 -99.61 -59.30 35.60
C ILE A 370 -99.23 -60.34 36.64
N TYR A 371 -98.31 -59.99 37.55
CA TYR A 371 -97.86 -60.87 38.62
C TYR A 371 -99.00 -61.25 39.57
N LEU A 372 -99.79 -60.28 40.05
CA LEU A 372 -100.94 -60.55 40.91
C LEU A 372 -101.98 -61.46 40.25
N THR A 373 -102.24 -61.24 38.95
CA THR A 373 -103.17 -62.08 38.18
C THR A 373 -102.62 -63.50 38.00
N MET A 374 -101.33 -63.63 37.66
CA MET A 374 -100.66 -64.93 37.54
C MET A 374 -100.71 -65.71 38.87
N GLN A 375 -100.42 -65.05 39.99
CA GLN A 375 -100.49 -65.65 41.31
C GLN A 375 -101.90 -66.13 41.63
N LYS A 376 -102.93 -65.31 41.33
CA LYS A 376 -104.33 -65.70 41.50
C LYS A 376 -104.69 -66.95 40.68
N ILE A 377 -104.25 -67.07 39.42
CA ILE A 377 -104.48 -68.28 38.60
C ILE A 377 -103.83 -69.50 39.24
N ILE A 378 -102.61 -69.36 39.74
CA ILE A 378 -101.86 -70.44 40.40
C ILE A 378 -102.61 -70.88 41.66
N ASP A 379 -103.03 -69.94 42.50
CA ASP A 379 -103.75 -70.21 43.74
C ASP A 379 -105.12 -70.85 43.46
N ASP A 380 -105.88 -70.34 42.49
CA ASP A 380 -107.17 -70.90 42.06
C ASP A 380 -107.01 -72.34 41.54
N ARG A 381 -105.98 -72.61 40.72
CA ARG A 381 -105.67 -73.97 40.22
C ARG A 381 -105.21 -74.89 41.34
N SER A 382 -104.42 -74.41 42.28
CA SER A 382 -103.97 -75.17 43.45
C SER A 382 -105.14 -75.55 44.35
N GLN A 383 -106.05 -74.60 44.63
CA GLN A 383 -107.29 -74.86 45.36
C GLN A 383 -108.19 -75.86 44.61
N PHE A 384 -108.33 -75.75 43.29
CA PHE A 384 -109.09 -76.70 42.48
C PHE A 384 -108.47 -78.11 42.51
N PHE A 385 -107.15 -78.21 42.38
CA PHE A 385 -106.42 -79.47 42.51
C PHE A 385 -106.65 -80.13 43.88
N GLN A 386 -106.57 -79.36 44.97
CA GLN A 386 -106.88 -79.87 46.31
C GLN A 386 -108.32 -80.39 46.41
N ARG A 387 -109.29 -79.70 45.78
CA ARG A 387 -110.69 -80.18 45.73
C ARG A 387 -110.84 -81.48 44.94
N LEU A 388 -110.08 -81.68 43.85
CA LEU A 388 -110.08 -82.95 43.09
C LEU A 388 -109.46 -84.09 43.90
N VAL A 389 -108.35 -83.84 44.59
CA VAL A 389 -107.70 -84.80 45.49
C VAL A 389 -108.66 -85.21 46.62
N GLN A 390 -109.38 -84.26 47.23
CA GLN A 390 -110.38 -84.53 48.27
C GLN A 390 -111.59 -85.34 47.76
N LYS A 391 -111.91 -85.26 46.47
CA LYS A 391 -112.99 -86.04 45.83
C LYS A 391 -112.57 -87.43 45.37
N GLY A 392 -111.30 -87.81 45.57
CA GLY A 392 -110.79 -89.14 45.26
C GLY A 392 -110.35 -89.35 43.81
N ASP A 393 -110.30 -88.29 43.00
CA ASP A 393 -109.82 -88.37 41.62
C ASP A 393 -108.30 -88.60 41.58
N LYS A 394 -107.82 -89.52 40.73
CA LYS A 394 -106.39 -89.77 40.55
C LYS A 394 -105.75 -88.62 39.75
N VAL A 395 -105.09 -87.68 40.43
CA VAL A 395 -104.41 -86.53 39.79
C VAL A 395 -102.88 -86.68 39.87
N PRO A 396 -102.11 -86.40 38.78
CA PRO A 396 -100.64 -86.39 38.81
C PRO A 396 -100.08 -85.40 39.84
N SER A 397 -98.95 -85.73 40.49
CA SER A 397 -98.34 -84.86 41.52
C SER A 397 -97.84 -83.55 40.94
N LEU A 398 -98.14 -82.42 41.59
CA LEU A 398 -97.67 -81.08 41.20
C LEU A 398 -96.17 -80.81 41.48
N ALA A 399 -95.39 -81.82 41.90
CA ALA A 399 -93.96 -81.67 42.14
C ALA A 399 -93.22 -81.47 40.80
N ILE A 400 -92.88 -80.22 40.50
CA ILE A 400 -91.98 -79.86 39.42
C ILE A 400 -90.56 -80.20 39.90
N ASN A 401 -90.01 -81.31 39.40
CA ASN A 401 -88.57 -81.60 39.50
C ASN A 401 -87.78 -80.66 38.58
N ASP A 402 -86.69 -80.14 39.14
CA ASP A 402 -85.49 -79.54 38.54
C ASP A 402 -85.62 -78.76 37.23
N ALA A 403 -85.38 -77.45 37.34
CA ALA A 403 -85.07 -76.59 36.21
C ALA A 403 -83.79 -77.10 35.48
N PRO A 404 -83.75 -77.11 34.13
CA PRO A 404 -82.56 -77.46 33.38
C PRO A 404 -81.48 -76.39 33.58
N ASN A 405 -80.28 -76.83 33.95
CA ASN A 405 -79.04 -76.06 33.91
C ASN A 405 -78.93 -75.23 32.61
N PHE A 406 -79.12 -73.92 32.71
CA PHE A 406 -78.66 -73.00 31.67
C PHE A 406 -77.13 -72.96 31.75
N ARG A 407 -76.53 -73.75 30.87
CA ARG A 407 -75.09 -73.85 30.64
C ARG A 407 -74.52 -72.48 30.32
N SER A 408 -73.77 -71.89 31.24
CA SER A 408 -72.88 -70.77 30.98
C SER A 408 -71.81 -71.23 29.99
N THR A 409 -71.94 -70.88 28.71
CA THR A 409 -70.84 -71.00 27.76
C THR A 409 -69.84 -69.86 28.05
N PRO A 410 -68.57 -70.17 28.38
CA PRO A 410 -67.54 -69.16 28.43
C PRO A 410 -67.17 -68.80 27.00
N ALA A 411 -67.49 -67.58 26.58
CA ALA A 411 -66.93 -67.02 25.36
C ALA A 411 -65.46 -66.68 25.62
N GLY A 412 -64.58 -67.64 25.40
CA GLY A 412 -63.19 -67.35 25.11
C GLY A 412 -63.09 -66.73 23.72
N LYS A 413 -62.38 -65.61 23.60
CA LYS A 413 -61.43 -65.35 22.50
C LYS A 413 -60.56 -64.13 22.78
N LYS A 414 -59.26 -64.47 22.89
CA LYS A 414 -58.10 -63.86 22.22
C LYS A 414 -57.67 -62.47 22.69
N GLY A 415 -56.45 -62.45 23.22
CA GLY A 415 -55.68 -61.24 23.40
C GLY A 415 -55.38 -60.53 22.09
N THR A 416 -54.93 -59.30 22.23
CA THR A 416 -54.03 -58.65 21.28
C THR A 416 -53.14 -57.75 22.10
N THR A 417 -51.87 -58.12 22.11
CA THR A 417 -50.70 -57.26 22.29
C THR A 417 -50.86 -55.89 21.62
N ALA A 418 -50.62 -54.83 22.38
CA ALA A 418 -49.66 -53.77 22.06
C ALA A 418 -49.51 -52.90 23.32
#